data_AF-A0AA43FJ36-F1
#
_entry.id   AF-A0AA43FJ36-F1
#
_cell.length_a   1.000
_cell.length_b   1.000
_cell.length_c   1.000
_cell.angle_alpha   90.00
_cell.angle_beta   90.00
_cell.angle_gamma   90.00
#
_symmetry.space_group_name_H-M   'P 1'
#
loop_
_entity.id
_entity.type
_entity.pdbx_description
1 polymer ?
#
loop_
_entity_poly.entity_id
_entity_poly.type
_entity_poly.pdbx_seq_one_letter_code
_entity_poly.pdbx_strand_id
1 'polypeptide(L)'
;MTIDPEFSFENRDGGGDVGMELCQVTGKLVAKDEIVELHGYRVCAEGKQELMRRMRAGEALPGELETPRIMVRFVALFLDGTLISICFLIAGMAIGVDFLGLSALQASEPAYFRPGNRGVKTLVTLFGGLVYFTYFHGRWGQTLGKMATGLKVVEFDGSPISYRKAAVRWLFLDGVKIMAPIAILSLDDAENTMKIMVIFASVVGLWKTADVILALTDRDEQKSLHDRLASTRVVVQQ
;
A
#
# COMPACT_ATOMS: atom_id res chain seq x y z
N MET A 1 -13.08 12.76 21.58
CA MET A 1 -14.04 13.69 20.98
C MET A 1 -15.23 12.86 20.54
N THR A 2 -16.08 12.57 21.51
CA THR A 2 -17.38 11.93 21.35
C THR A 2 -18.32 12.98 20.76
N ILE A 3 -18.96 12.66 19.63
CA ILE A 3 -20.01 13.50 19.05
C ILE A 3 -21.32 12.91 19.54
N ASP A 4 -21.90 13.54 20.56
CA ASP A 4 -23.35 13.47 20.79
C ASP A 4 -24.06 14.25 19.69
N PRO A 5 -25.28 13.82 19.32
CA PRO A 5 -26.32 14.81 19.20
C PRO A 5 -27.64 14.30 19.78
N GLU A 6 -27.94 14.73 21.01
CA GLU A 6 -29.32 15.04 21.38
C GLU A 6 -29.73 16.26 20.55
N PHE A 7 -30.50 16.04 19.48
CA PHE A 7 -31.23 17.12 18.82
C PHE A 7 -32.72 16.81 18.94
N SER A 8 -33.35 17.47 19.91
CA SER A 8 -34.77 17.38 20.23
C SER A 8 -35.63 17.85 19.06
N PHE A 9 -36.54 16.99 18.62
CA PHE A 9 -37.62 17.35 17.69
C PHE A 9 -38.66 18.19 18.44
N GLU A 10 -38.66 19.50 18.22
CA GLU A 10 -39.79 20.35 18.57
C GLU A 10 -40.78 20.34 17.40
N ASN A 11 -41.89 19.62 17.58
CA ASN A 11 -43.01 19.61 16.65
C ASN A 11 -43.68 20.99 16.66
N ARG A 12 -43.70 21.66 15.50
CA ARG A 12 -44.62 22.75 15.20
C ARG A 12 -45.38 22.46 13.91
N ASP A 13 -46.68 22.58 14.04
CA ASP A 13 -47.72 22.26 13.07
C ASP A 13 -47.73 23.22 11.87
N GLY A 14 -48.14 22.71 10.69
CA GLY A 14 -48.79 23.52 9.66
C GLY A 14 -47.93 24.01 8.49
N GLY A 15 -47.42 23.09 7.68
CA GLY A 15 -46.84 23.36 6.35
C GLY A 15 -46.17 22.07 5.88
N GLY A 16 -46.51 21.57 4.69
CA GLY A 16 -46.06 20.26 4.20
C GLY A 16 -44.55 20.11 4.31
N ASP A 17 -44.09 19.41 5.34
CA ASP A 17 -42.69 19.12 5.57
C ASP A 17 -42.28 18.09 4.51
N VAL A 18 -41.80 18.60 3.38
CA VAL A 18 -41.20 17.79 2.34
C VAL A 18 -39.93 17.23 2.98
N GLY A 19 -40.05 16.08 3.64
CA GLY A 19 -38.91 15.42 4.28
C GLY A 19 -37.80 15.31 3.24
N MET A 20 -36.70 16.03 3.43
CA MET A 20 -35.58 16.02 2.51
C MET A 20 -34.70 14.82 2.88
N GLU A 21 -34.43 13.95 1.91
CA GLU A 21 -33.53 12.82 2.06
C GLU A 21 -32.28 12.98 1.18
N LEU A 22 -31.14 12.51 1.67
CA LEU A 22 -29.86 12.60 0.97
C LEU A 22 -29.74 11.46 -0.05
N CYS A 23 -29.47 11.81 -1.32
CA CYS A 23 -29.09 10.81 -2.31
C CYS A 23 -27.69 10.26 -2.01
N GLN A 24 -27.57 8.94 -1.90
CA GLN A 24 -26.30 8.27 -1.58
C GLN A 24 -25.27 8.29 -2.73
N VAL A 25 -25.72 8.52 -3.98
CA VAL A 25 -24.85 8.59 -5.16
C VAL A 25 -24.36 10.02 -5.40
N THR A 26 -25.27 10.99 -5.38
CA THR A 26 -24.97 12.38 -5.76
C THR A 26 -24.69 13.30 -4.58
N GLY A 27 -25.03 12.87 -3.34
CA GLY A 27 -24.92 13.70 -2.15
C GLY A 27 -25.89 14.88 -2.11
N LYS A 28 -26.86 14.97 -3.03
CA LYS A 28 -27.87 16.03 -3.05
C LYS A 28 -29.01 15.71 -2.08
N LEU A 29 -29.47 16.72 -1.35
CA LEU A 29 -30.73 16.67 -0.60
C LEU A 29 -31.88 16.88 -1.57
N VAL A 30 -32.75 15.88 -1.68
CA VAL A 30 -33.93 15.89 -2.56
C VAL A 30 -35.17 15.51 -1.75
N ALA A 31 -36.34 15.85 -2.27
CA ALA A 31 -37.60 15.51 -1.62
C ALA A 31 -37.76 13.98 -1.51
N LYS A 32 -38.36 13.50 -0.41
CA LYS A 32 -38.51 12.07 -0.14
C LYS A 32 -39.29 11.30 -1.22
N ASP A 33 -40.18 11.97 -1.93
CA ASP A 33 -40.93 11.41 -3.07
C ASP A 33 -40.08 11.27 -4.34
N GLU A 34 -38.95 11.97 -4.45
CA GLU A 34 -38.01 11.87 -5.57
C GLU A 34 -36.90 10.83 -5.35
N ILE A 35 -36.81 10.25 -4.15
CA ILE A 35 -35.87 9.18 -3.82
C ILE A 35 -36.48 7.83 -4.19
N VAL A 36 -35.73 7.04 -4.95
CA VAL A 36 -36.07 5.65 -5.28
C VAL A 36 -34.99 4.74 -4.71
N GLU A 37 -35.41 3.62 -4.13
CA GLU A 37 -34.48 2.56 -3.71
C GLU A 37 -34.17 1.64 -4.89
N LEU A 38 -32.89 1.57 -5.28
CA LEU A 38 -32.41 0.74 -6.37
C LEU A 38 -31.24 -0.12 -5.86
N HIS A 39 -31.40 -1.45 -5.86
CA HIS A 39 -30.37 -2.39 -5.37
C HIS A 39 -29.87 -2.07 -3.95
N GLY A 40 -30.75 -1.60 -3.06
CA GLY A 40 -30.41 -1.22 -1.68
C GLY A 40 -29.79 0.17 -1.52
N TYR A 41 -29.66 0.95 -2.61
CA TYR A 41 -29.20 2.34 -2.57
C TYR A 41 -30.35 3.32 -2.73
N ARG A 42 -30.37 4.37 -1.92
CA ARG A 42 -31.32 5.49 -2.03
C ARG A 42 -30.81 6.53 -3.02
N VAL A 43 -31.48 6.62 -4.17
CA VAL A 43 -31.01 7.41 -5.32
C VAL A 43 -32.08 8.34 -5.87
N CYS A 44 -31.69 9.58 -6.23
CA CYS A 44 -32.54 10.48 -6.99
C CYS A 44 -32.52 10.12 -8.49
N ALA A 45 -33.30 10.82 -9.32
CA ALA A 45 -33.36 10.58 -10.77
C ALA A 45 -31.99 10.65 -11.47
N GLU A 46 -31.15 11.62 -11.11
CA GLU A 46 -29.78 11.76 -11.61
C GLU A 46 -28.86 10.65 -11.06
N GLY A 47 -28.97 10.36 -9.76
CA GLY A 47 -28.22 9.28 -9.12
C GLY A 47 -28.53 7.89 -9.67
N LYS A 48 -29.75 7.66 -10.14
CA LYS A 48 -30.15 6.42 -10.82
C LYS A 48 -29.39 6.22 -12.13
N GLN A 49 -29.21 7.28 -12.93
CA GLN A 49 -28.46 7.18 -14.18
C GLN A 49 -26.98 6.87 -13.93
N GLU A 50 -26.37 7.55 -12.95
CA GLU A 50 -24.98 7.30 -12.58
C GLU A 50 -24.79 5.90 -11.97
N LEU A 51 -25.69 5.45 -11.10
CA LEU A 51 -25.66 4.11 -10.53
C LEU A 51 -25.75 3.04 -11.62
N MET A 52 -26.68 3.20 -12.57
CA MET A 52 -26.83 2.28 -13.71
C MET A 52 -25.61 2.33 -14.65
N ARG A 53 -24.99 3.49 -14.84
CA ARG A 53 -23.74 3.64 -15.62
C ARG A 53 -22.61 2.85 -14.98
N ARG A 54 -22.41 3.01 -13.66
CA ARG A 54 -21.37 2.30 -12.90
C ARG A 54 -21.58 0.80 -12.89
N MET A 55 -22.82 0.32 -12.69
CA MET A 55 -23.14 -1.10 -12.75
C MET A 55 -22.87 -1.72 -14.13
N ARG A 56 -23.17 -1.00 -15.22
CA ARG A 56 -22.86 -1.46 -16.59
C ARG A 56 -21.36 -1.45 -16.87
N ALA A 57 -20.64 -0.47 -16.33
CA ALA A 57 -19.20 -0.33 -16.51
C ALA A 57 -18.38 -1.26 -15.59
N GLY A 58 -19.02 -1.89 -14.59
CA GLY A 58 -18.32 -2.65 -13.55
C GLY A 58 -17.48 -1.75 -12.63
N GLU A 59 -17.84 -0.47 -12.50
CA GLU A 59 -17.15 0.50 -11.63
C GLU A 59 -17.64 0.36 -10.17
N ALA A 60 -16.78 0.73 -9.22
CA ALA A 60 -17.11 0.69 -7.79
C ALA A 60 -18.35 1.53 -7.47
N LEU A 61 -19.27 0.93 -6.70
CA LEU A 61 -20.51 1.57 -6.29
C LEU A 61 -20.21 2.71 -5.28
N PRO A 62 -21.10 3.72 -5.16
CA PRO A 62 -20.91 4.80 -4.20
C PRO A 62 -20.82 4.24 -2.76
N GLY A 63 -19.73 4.56 -2.07
CA GLY A 63 -19.41 4.01 -0.74
C GLY A 63 -18.52 2.77 -0.78
N GLU A 64 -18.31 2.17 -1.94
CA GLU A 64 -17.34 1.10 -2.15
C GLU A 64 -15.97 1.69 -2.48
N LEU A 65 -14.92 1.17 -1.86
CA LEU A 65 -13.56 1.68 -2.05
C LEU A 65 -13.04 1.28 -3.43
N GLU A 66 -12.73 2.28 -4.26
CA GLU A 66 -12.22 2.07 -5.62
C GLU A 66 -10.86 1.37 -5.61
N THR A 67 -10.78 0.25 -6.33
CA THR A 67 -9.55 -0.52 -6.47
C THR A 67 -8.61 0.14 -7.50
N PRO A 68 -7.33 0.35 -7.16
CA PRO A 68 -6.41 1.06 -8.04
C PRO A 68 -5.93 0.17 -9.18
N ARG A 69 -5.82 0.77 -10.37
CA ARG A 69 -5.26 0.11 -11.56
C ARG A 69 -3.87 -0.47 -11.28
N ILE A 70 -3.61 -1.67 -11.79
CA ILE A 70 -2.36 -2.42 -11.63
C ILE A 70 -1.11 -1.58 -11.98
N MET A 71 -1.12 -0.83 -13.08
CA MET A 71 0.04 -0.06 -13.53
C MET A 71 0.41 1.07 -12.55
N VAL A 72 -0.58 1.64 -11.88
CA VAL A 72 -0.37 2.69 -10.86
C VAL A 72 0.34 2.09 -9.65
N ARG A 73 0.02 0.83 -9.28
CA ARG A 73 0.75 0.11 -8.22
C ARG A 73 2.21 -0.14 -8.60
N PHE A 74 2.49 -0.53 -9.84
CA PHE A 74 3.85 -0.74 -10.31
C PHE A 74 4.67 0.56 -10.28
N VAL A 75 4.08 1.66 -10.74
CA VAL A 75 4.72 2.99 -10.68
C VAL A 75 4.98 3.40 -9.22
N ALA A 76 4.03 3.17 -8.31
CA ALA A 76 4.22 3.46 -6.88
C ALA A 76 5.39 2.68 -6.28
N LEU A 77 5.48 1.37 -6.58
CA LEU A 77 6.58 0.51 -6.13
C LEU A 77 7.92 0.94 -6.72
N PHE A 78 7.94 1.32 -8.00
CA PHE A 78 9.14 1.82 -8.67
C PHE A 78 9.62 3.13 -8.03
N LEU A 79 8.72 4.09 -7.81
CA LEU A 79 9.04 5.36 -7.16
C LEU A 79 9.57 5.16 -5.74
N ASP A 80 8.95 4.29 -4.94
CA ASP A 80 9.44 3.94 -3.60
C ASP A 80 10.84 3.30 -3.67
N GLY A 81 11.06 2.37 -4.61
CA GLY A 81 12.35 1.72 -4.82
C GLY A 81 13.45 2.70 -5.23
N THR A 82 13.17 3.61 -6.16
CA THR A 82 14.10 4.65 -6.60
C THR A 82 14.43 5.62 -5.47
N LEU A 83 13.43 6.07 -4.71
CA LEU A 83 13.63 7.00 -3.61
C LEU A 83 14.50 6.39 -2.50
N ILE A 84 14.18 5.16 -2.07
CA ILE A 84 14.98 4.44 -1.07
C ILE A 84 16.42 4.22 -1.57
N SER A 85 16.58 3.90 -2.87
CA SER A 85 17.90 3.70 -3.48
C SER A 85 18.74 4.99 -3.46
N ILE A 86 18.13 6.14 -3.78
CA ILE A 86 18.79 7.45 -3.71
C ILE A 86 19.19 7.77 -2.26
N CYS A 87 18.30 7.54 -1.29
CA CYS A 87 18.63 7.75 0.13
C CYS A 87 19.82 6.89 0.58
N PHE A 88 19.85 5.61 0.19
CA PHE A 88 20.97 4.73 0.51
C PHE A 88 22.26 5.08 -0.24
N LEU A 89 22.18 5.61 -1.46
CA LEU A 89 23.35 6.13 -2.18
C LEU A 89 24.00 7.28 -1.41
N ILE A 90 23.21 8.28 -1.03
CA ILE A 90 23.69 9.48 -0.34
C ILE A 90 24.24 9.10 1.05
N ALA A 91 23.50 8.29 1.81
CA ALA A 91 23.94 7.81 3.12
C ALA A 91 25.24 6.99 3.00
N GLY A 92 25.32 6.13 1.98
CA GLY A 92 26.49 5.30 1.69
C GLY A 92 27.74 6.11 1.37
N MET A 93 27.60 7.16 0.56
CA MET A 93 28.69 8.08 0.24
C MET A 93 29.21 8.81 1.48
N ALA A 94 28.32 9.21 2.40
CA ALA A 94 28.70 9.93 3.61
C ALA A 94 29.52 9.06 4.60
N ILE A 95 29.25 7.75 4.66
CA ILE A 95 29.89 6.82 5.61
C ILE A 95 30.91 5.87 4.94
N GLY A 96 31.12 5.97 3.63
CA GLY A 96 32.04 5.12 2.87
C GLY A 96 31.55 3.67 2.69
N VAL A 97 30.24 3.43 2.72
CA VAL A 97 29.62 2.10 2.55
C VAL A 97 28.83 2.03 1.24
N ASP A 98 29.11 1.02 0.41
CA ASP A 98 28.41 0.84 -0.87
C ASP A 98 27.09 0.05 -0.73
N PHE A 99 25.98 0.77 -0.63
CA PHE A 99 24.65 0.17 -0.55
C PHE A 99 24.09 -0.32 -1.89
N LEU A 100 24.53 0.22 -3.02
CA LEU A 100 24.02 -0.14 -4.35
C LEU A 100 24.85 -1.20 -5.06
N GLY A 101 26.06 -1.49 -4.58
CA GLY A 101 26.98 -2.41 -5.24
C GLY A 101 27.59 -1.84 -6.52
N LEU A 102 27.55 -0.51 -6.70
CA LEU A 102 28.12 0.17 -7.87
C LEU A 102 29.63 -0.06 -7.97
N SER A 103 30.32 -0.21 -6.83
CA SER A 103 31.76 -0.52 -6.80
C SER A 103 32.09 -1.93 -7.32
N ALA A 104 31.12 -2.85 -7.35
CA ALA A 104 31.30 -4.17 -7.96
C ALA A 104 31.49 -4.12 -9.49
N LEU A 105 31.15 -2.98 -10.12
CA LEU A 105 31.36 -2.78 -11.56
C LEU A 105 32.77 -2.27 -11.89
N GLN A 106 33.55 -1.82 -10.90
CA GLN A 106 34.83 -1.12 -11.13
C GLN A 106 36.01 -1.65 -10.31
N ALA A 107 35.80 -2.46 -9.26
CA ALA A 107 36.86 -2.89 -8.35
C ALA A 107 37.21 -4.39 -8.47
N SER A 108 38.49 -4.71 -8.34
CA SER A 108 39.01 -6.09 -8.22
C SER A 108 38.71 -6.73 -6.87
N GLU A 109 38.55 -5.93 -5.81
CA GLU A 109 38.05 -6.32 -4.49
C GLU A 109 37.09 -5.23 -4.00
N PRO A 110 35.79 -5.34 -4.31
CA PRO A 110 34.82 -4.34 -3.88
C PRO A 110 34.85 -4.16 -2.37
N ALA A 111 34.93 -2.92 -1.87
CA ALA A 111 34.85 -2.59 -0.45
C ALA A 111 33.58 -3.15 0.23
N TYR A 112 32.60 -3.52 -0.61
CA TYR A 112 31.42 -4.32 -0.34
C TYR A 112 31.68 -5.70 0.29
N PHE A 113 32.78 -6.40 -0.05
CA PHE A 113 33.07 -7.75 0.46
C PHE A 113 33.77 -7.79 1.81
N ARG A 114 34.25 -6.64 2.30
CA ARG A 114 34.86 -6.56 3.63
C ARG A 114 33.86 -7.08 4.67
N PRO A 115 34.18 -8.12 5.46
CA PRO A 115 33.23 -8.78 6.35
C PRO A 115 32.47 -7.81 7.28
N GLY A 116 33.15 -6.79 7.81
CA GLY A 116 32.51 -5.75 8.63
C GLY A 116 31.45 -4.92 7.89
N ASN A 117 31.66 -4.62 6.61
CA ASN A 117 30.72 -3.83 5.80
C ASN A 117 29.49 -4.65 5.37
N ARG A 118 29.66 -5.97 5.16
CA ARG A 118 28.57 -6.90 4.77
C ARG A 118 27.47 -6.96 5.82
N GLY A 119 27.84 -7.12 7.09
CA GLY A 119 26.91 -7.17 8.22
C GLY A 119 26.16 -5.85 8.41
N VAL A 120 26.91 -4.75 8.47
CA VAL A 120 26.34 -3.40 8.64
C VAL A 120 25.35 -3.07 7.54
N LYS A 121 25.70 -3.30 6.27
CA LYS A 121 24.80 -3.03 5.14
C LYS A 121 23.50 -3.84 5.24
N THR A 122 23.61 -5.13 5.54
CA THR A 122 22.46 -6.03 5.62
C THR A 122 21.50 -5.58 6.72
N LEU A 123 22.03 -5.26 7.90
CA LEU A 123 21.25 -4.74 9.02
C LEU A 123 20.61 -3.40 8.67
N VAL A 124 21.38 -2.44 8.16
CA VAL A 124 20.86 -1.10 7.79
C VAL A 124 19.76 -1.19 6.74
N THR A 125 19.89 -2.08 5.75
CA THR A 125 18.86 -2.24 4.71
C THR A 125 17.59 -2.89 5.26
N LEU A 126 17.72 -3.92 6.11
CA LEU A 126 16.59 -4.58 6.77
C LEU A 126 15.86 -3.63 7.72
N PHE A 127 16.59 -3.03 8.67
CA PHE A 127 16.01 -2.14 9.66
C PHE A 127 15.50 -0.83 9.03
N GLY A 128 16.23 -0.27 8.07
CA GLY A 128 15.80 0.91 7.33
C GLY A 128 14.50 0.66 6.57
N GLY A 129 14.37 -0.49 5.91
CA GLY A 129 13.12 -0.92 5.28
C GLY A 129 11.98 -1.08 6.29
N LEU A 130 12.21 -1.82 7.38
CA LEU A 130 11.22 -2.05 8.42
C LEU A 130 10.70 -0.72 8.99
N VAL A 131 11.61 0.18 9.38
CA VAL A 131 11.26 1.48 9.96
C VAL A 131 10.53 2.35 8.94
N TYR A 132 11.06 2.49 7.73
CA TYR A 132 10.44 3.30 6.67
C TYR A 132 9.01 2.81 6.37
N PHE A 133 8.86 1.54 5.99
CA PHE A 133 7.56 1.03 5.58
C PHE A 133 6.56 0.99 6.74
N THR A 134 6.98 0.60 7.94
CA THR A 134 6.09 0.56 9.12
C THR A 134 5.66 1.96 9.54
N TYR A 135 6.58 2.92 9.56
CA TYR A 135 6.29 4.30 9.96
C TYR A 135 5.33 4.96 8.97
N PHE A 136 5.65 4.93 7.68
CA PHE A 136 4.85 5.59 6.65
C PHE A 136 3.45 5.00 6.51
N HIS A 137 3.34 3.66 6.50
CA HIS A 137 2.04 3.01 6.48
C HIS A 137 1.26 3.28 7.78
N GLY A 138 1.88 3.19 8.96
CA GLY A 138 1.16 3.44 10.22
C GLY A 138 0.73 4.90 10.42
N ARG A 139 1.50 5.87 9.91
CA ARG A 139 1.20 7.31 10.09
C ARG A 139 0.23 7.87 9.07
N TRP A 140 0.34 7.46 7.81
CA TRP A 140 -0.41 8.03 6.68
C TRP A 140 -1.20 6.98 5.88
N GLY A 141 -0.99 5.69 6.12
CA GLY A 141 -1.49 4.62 5.24
C GLY A 141 -0.78 4.59 3.89
N GLN A 142 0.31 5.34 3.72
CA GLN A 142 0.94 5.59 2.43
C GLN A 142 2.44 5.73 2.58
N THR A 143 3.18 5.20 1.60
CA THR A 143 4.60 5.49 1.37
C THR A 143 4.72 6.66 0.40
N LEU A 144 5.92 7.24 0.25
CA LEU A 144 6.12 8.39 -0.63
C LEU A 144 5.76 8.10 -2.09
N GLY A 145 6.08 6.90 -2.61
CA GLY A 145 5.67 6.48 -3.95
C GLY A 145 4.15 6.30 -4.08
N LYS A 146 3.48 5.83 -3.03
CA LYS A 146 2.02 5.73 -2.97
C LYS A 146 1.34 7.11 -2.86
N MET A 147 1.93 8.04 -2.13
CA MET A 147 1.47 9.44 -2.07
C MET A 147 1.54 10.09 -3.46
N ALA A 148 2.63 9.88 -4.18
CA ALA A 148 2.81 10.41 -5.54
C ALA A 148 1.81 9.85 -6.56
N THR A 149 1.20 8.69 -6.27
CA THR A 149 0.26 8.00 -7.15
C THR A 149 -1.19 8.02 -6.64
N GLY A 150 -1.47 8.72 -5.54
CA GLY A 150 -2.81 8.80 -4.93
C GLY A 150 -3.31 7.47 -4.39
N LEU A 151 -2.41 6.58 -3.93
CA LEU A 151 -2.77 5.27 -3.40
C LEU A 151 -2.76 5.28 -1.88
N LYS A 152 -3.77 4.67 -1.25
CA LYS A 152 -3.86 4.50 0.20
C LYS A 152 -4.01 3.05 0.60
N VAL A 153 -3.30 2.64 1.65
CA VAL A 153 -3.51 1.36 2.32
C VAL A 153 -4.45 1.55 3.49
N VAL A 154 -5.51 0.76 3.51
CA VAL A 154 -6.52 0.74 4.56
C VAL A 154 -6.78 -0.69 5.02
N GLU A 155 -7.41 -0.84 6.17
CA GLU A 155 -7.94 -2.13 6.61
C GLU A 155 -9.18 -2.53 5.79
N PHE A 156 -9.68 -3.76 5.97
CA PHE A 156 -10.85 -4.23 5.21
C PHE A 156 -12.10 -3.37 5.42
N ASP A 157 -12.30 -2.90 6.65
CA ASP A 157 -13.39 -1.99 7.03
C ASP A 157 -13.17 -0.55 6.53
N GLY A 158 -12.05 -0.27 5.86
CA GLY A 158 -11.68 1.08 5.39
C GLY A 158 -11.01 1.95 6.44
N SER A 159 -10.84 1.46 7.67
CA SER A 159 -10.14 2.18 8.74
C SER A 159 -8.64 2.34 8.44
N PRO A 160 -7.97 3.35 9.03
CA PRO A 160 -6.53 3.53 8.86
C PRO A 160 -5.75 2.35 9.46
N ILE A 161 -4.72 1.90 8.75
CA ILE A 161 -3.87 0.81 9.19
C ILE A 161 -3.09 1.15 10.47
N SER A 162 -3.09 0.24 11.43
CA SER A 162 -2.24 0.35 12.63
C SER A 162 -0.76 0.02 12.35
N TYR A 163 0.17 0.58 13.13
CA TYR A 163 1.61 0.26 13.03
C TYR A 163 1.91 -1.24 13.16
N ARG A 164 1.15 -1.96 14.00
CA ARG A 164 1.31 -3.42 14.15
C ARG A 164 1.00 -4.15 12.84
N LYS A 165 -0.12 -3.82 12.18
CA LYS A 165 -0.46 -4.41 10.89
C LYS A 165 0.52 -4.00 9.80
N ALA A 166 1.00 -2.76 9.82
CA ALA A 166 2.03 -2.30 8.90
C ALA A 166 3.36 -3.10 9.04
N ALA A 167 3.79 -3.40 10.26
CA ALA A 167 4.98 -4.22 10.52
C ALA A 167 4.80 -5.67 10.05
N VAL A 168 3.63 -6.27 10.34
CA VAL A 168 3.28 -7.63 9.88
C VAL A 168 3.25 -7.68 8.34
N ARG A 169 2.67 -6.66 7.70
CA ARG A 169 2.67 -6.52 6.24
C ARG A 169 4.09 -6.47 5.67
N TRP A 170 4.98 -5.69 6.29
CA TRP A 170 6.39 -5.64 5.90
C TRP A 170 7.10 -6.98 6.09
N LEU A 171 6.82 -7.69 7.19
CA LEU A 171 7.40 -9.00 7.46
C LEU A 171 7.02 -10.03 6.40
N PHE A 172 5.78 -10.01 5.89
CA PHE A 172 5.40 -10.91 4.80
C PHE A 172 6.01 -10.53 3.44
N LEU A 173 6.18 -9.23 3.18
CA LEU A 173 6.69 -8.74 1.90
C LEU A 173 8.21 -8.83 1.79
N ASP A 174 8.92 -8.43 2.84
CA ASP A 174 10.37 -8.29 2.88
C ASP A 174 11.03 -9.18 3.94
N GLY A 175 10.28 -9.91 4.78
CA GLY A 175 10.85 -10.79 5.82
C GLY A 175 11.63 -11.98 5.29
N VAL A 176 11.44 -12.38 4.03
CA VAL A 176 12.34 -13.34 3.34
C VAL A 176 13.80 -12.87 3.46
N LYS A 177 14.05 -11.55 3.46
CA LYS A 177 15.38 -10.92 3.62
C LYS A 177 16.05 -11.23 4.96
N ILE A 178 15.30 -11.61 5.99
CA ILE A 178 15.83 -11.92 7.33
C ILE A 178 16.71 -13.17 7.31
N MET A 179 16.50 -14.09 6.37
CA MET A 179 17.28 -15.33 6.26
C MET A 179 18.68 -15.12 5.64
N ALA A 180 18.88 -14.06 4.85
CA ALA A 180 20.15 -13.75 4.19
C ALA A 180 21.33 -13.47 5.15
N PRO A 181 21.20 -12.63 6.20
CA PRO A 181 22.34 -12.23 7.02
C PRO A 181 23.10 -13.41 7.64
N ILE A 182 22.42 -14.46 8.11
CA ILE A 182 23.09 -15.63 8.71
C ILE A 182 23.95 -16.35 7.66
N ALA A 183 23.40 -16.59 6.47
CA ALA A 183 24.11 -17.26 5.39
C ALA A 183 25.28 -16.41 4.86
N ILE A 184 25.09 -15.11 4.70
CA ILE A 184 26.11 -14.19 4.17
C ILE A 184 27.26 -13.97 5.15
N LEU A 185 26.97 -13.92 6.46
CA LEU A 185 27.99 -13.71 7.50
C LEU A 185 28.79 -14.97 7.83
N SER A 186 28.28 -16.16 7.49
CA SER A 186 28.97 -17.43 7.75
C SER A 186 30.00 -17.80 6.67
N LEU A 187 30.20 -16.94 5.66
CA LEU A 187 31.07 -17.21 4.52
C LEU A 187 32.27 -16.28 4.54
N ASP A 188 33.45 -16.88 4.60
CA ASP A 188 34.73 -16.19 4.48
C ASP A 188 35.14 -15.97 3.02
N ASP A 189 34.64 -16.81 2.11
CA ASP A 189 34.98 -16.79 0.69
C ASP A 189 34.08 -15.85 -0.14
N ALA A 190 34.71 -14.98 -0.93
CA ALA A 190 34.03 -13.96 -1.73
C ALA A 190 33.23 -14.56 -2.90
N GLU A 191 33.72 -15.64 -3.52
CA GLU A 191 33.06 -16.31 -4.64
C GLU A 191 31.73 -16.95 -4.19
N ASN A 192 31.76 -17.71 -3.10
CA ASN A 192 30.57 -18.32 -2.51
C ASN A 192 29.59 -17.28 -1.97
N THR A 193 30.09 -16.18 -1.41
CA THR A 193 29.26 -15.05 -0.96
C THR A 193 28.48 -14.45 -2.12
N MET A 194 29.10 -14.24 -3.29
CA MET A 194 28.40 -13.71 -4.47
C MET A 194 27.33 -14.66 -5.00
N LYS A 195 27.66 -15.94 -5.13
CA LYS A 195 26.69 -16.95 -5.60
C LYS A 195 25.46 -16.96 -4.70
N ILE A 196 25.65 -16.97 -3.38
CA ILE A 196 24.56 -16.97 -2.41
C ILE A 196 23.76 -15.67 -2.45
N MET A 197 24.40 -14.50 -2.58
CA MET A 197 23.70 -13.23 -2.73
C MET A 197 22.84 -13.17 -4.00
N VAL A 198 23.35 -13.64 -5.14
CA VAL A 198 22.61 -13.66 -6.41
C VAL A 198 21.41 -14.62 -6.34
N ILE A 199 21.62 -15.82 -5.80
CA ILE A 199 20.52 -16.78 -5.57
C ILE A 199 19.46 -16.15 -4.67
N PHE A 200 19.88 -15.53 -3.57
CA PHE A 200 18.97 -14.90 -2.62
C PHE A 200 18.20 -13.72 -3.24
N ALA A 201 18.88 -12.84 -3.97
CA ALA A 201 18.25 -11.74 -4.69
C ALA A 201 17.22 -12.26 -5.71
N SER A 202 17.54 -13.37 -6.38
CA SER A 202 16.62 -14.04 -7.32
C SER A 202 15.40 -14.59 -6.60
N VAL A 203 15.55 -15.26 -5.45
CA VAL A 203 14.44 -15.77 -4.63
C VAL A 203 13.54 -14.62 -4.16
N VAL A 204 14.12 -13.53 -3.65
CA VAL A 204 13.35 -12.34 -3.23
C VAL A 204 12.63 -11.70 -4.42
N GLY A 205 13.28 -11.61 -5.58
CA GLY A 205 12.69 -11.08 -6.82
C GLY A 205 11.52 -11.94 -7.31
N LEU A 206 11.66 -13.27 -7.28
CA LEU A 206 10.60 -14.21 -7.62
C LEU A 206 9.43 -14.12 -6.63
N TRP A 207 9.68 -13.99 -5.33
CA TRP A 207 8.65 -13.79 -4.30
C TRP A 207 7.82 -12.53 -4.58
N LYS A 208 8.48 -11.39 -4.85
CA LYS A 208 7.78 -10.14 -5.19
C LYS A 208 7.00 -10.24 -6.50
N THR A 209 7.56 -10.91 -7.50
CA THR A 209 6.88 -11.13 -8.78
C THR A 209 5.66 -12.03 -8.60
N ALA A 210 5.75 -13.08 -7.78
CA ALA A 210 4.63 -13.97 -7.48
C ALA A 210 3.49 -13.22 -6.77
N ASP A 211 3.81 -12.32 -5.84
CA ASP A 211 2.84 -11.46 -5.17
C ASP A 211 2.10 -10.53 -6.16
N VAL A 212 2.82 -9.97 -7.14
CA VAL A 212 2.23 -9.20 -8.23
C VAL A 212 1.36 -10.09 -9.13
N ILE A 213 1.83 -11.27 -9.54
CA ILE A 213 1.08 -12.21 -10.39
C ILE A 213 -0.22 -12.65 -9.70
N LEU A 214 -0.19 -12.92 -8.40
CA LEU A 214 -1.40 -13.26 -7.64
C LEU A 214 -2.38 -12.08 -7.61
N ALA A 215 -1.88 -10.85 -7.43
CA ALA A 215 -2.70 -9.65 -7.53
C ALA A 215 -3.27 -9.43 -8.96
N LEU A 216 -2.59 -9.88 -10.01
CA LEU A 216 -3.08 -9.85 -11.40
C LEU A 216 -4.16 -10.90 -11.67
N THR A 217 -4.10 -12.03 -10.96
CA THR A 217 -5.00 -13.18 -11.18
C THR A 217 -6.34 -12.97 -10.46
N ASP A 218 -6.31 -12.30 -9.31
CA ASP A 218 -7.49 -11.88 -8.56
C ASP A 218 -8.10 -10.61 -9.17
N ARG A 219 -8.89 -10.76 -10.24
CA ARG A 219 -9.47 -9.61 -10.98
C ARG A 219 -10.55 -8.86 -10.20
N ASP A 220 -11.21 -9.51 -9.25
CA ASP A 220 -12.35 -8.93 -8.54
C ASP A 220 -11.90 -8.01 -7.41
N GLU A 221 -10.84 -8.38 -6.68
CA GLU A 221 -10.37 -7.60 -5.53
C GLU A 221 -8.95 -7.04 -5.68
N GLN A 222 -8.17 -7.52 -6.66
CA GLN A 222 -6.77 -7.16 -6.92
C GLN A 222 -5.92 -7.15 -5.64
N LYS A 223 -6.05 -8.20 -4.82
CA LYS A 223 -5.37 -8.30 -3.53
C LYS A 223 -4.02 -9.00 -3.69
N SER A 224 -2.96 -8.35 -3.22
CA SER A 224 -1.65 -8.97 -3.08
C SER A 224 -1.67 -10.07 -1.99
N LEU A 225 -0.78 -11.05 -2.05
CA LEU A 225 -0.72 -12.12 -1.04
C LEU A 225 -0.43 -11.55 0.36
N HIS A 226 0.47 -10.56 0.43
CA HIS A 226 0.76 -9.85 1.68
C HIS A 226 -0.42 -8.98 2.16
N ASP A 227 -1.29 -8.51 1.26
CA ASP A 227 -2.52 -7.78 1.60
C ASP A 227 -3.52 -8.71 2.28
N ARG A 228 -3.70 -9.91 1.73
CA ARG A 228 -4.59 -10.95 2.27
C ARG A 228 -4.13 -11.40 3.66
N LEU A 229 -2.84 -11.65 3.83
CA LEU A 229 -2.26 -12.06 5.12
C LEU A 229 -2.31 -10.96 6.18
N ALA A 230 -2.12 -9.70 5.78
CA ALA A 230 -2.19 -8.56 6.70
C ALA A 230 -3.63 -8.05 6.93
N SER A 231 -4.62 -8.61 6.24
CA SER A 231 -6.00 -8.12 6.25
C SER A 231 -6.13 -6.64 5.88
N THR A 232 -5.43 -6.24 4.81
CA THR A 232 -5.37 -4.86 4.31
C THR A 232 -5.70 -4.83 2.83
N ARG A 233 -6.08 -3.65 2.30
CA ARG A 233 -6.27 -3.42 0.87
C ARG A 233 -5.74 -2.06 0.45
N VAL A 234 -5.35 -1.96 -0.82
CA VAL A 234 -4.94 -0.69 -1.44
C VAL A 234 -6.13 -0.10 -2.18
N VAL A 235 -6.40 1.19 -1.96
CA VAL A 235 -7.53 1.93 -2.51
C VAL A 235 -7.04 3.23 -3.15
N VAL A 236 -7.79 3.74 -4.13
CA VAL A 236 -7.54 5.08 -4.68
C VAL A 236 -7.99 6.11 -3.64
N GLN A 237 -7.14 7.11 -3.37
CA GLN A 237 -7.48 8.24 -2.53
C GLN A 237 -8.37 9.19 -3.35
N GLN A 238 -9.67 9.21 -3.03
CA GLN A 238 -10.64 10.18 -3.56
C GLN A 238 -10.52 11.52 -2.83
#